data_AF-A0A0F9AUC0-F1
#
_entry.id   AF-A0A0F9AUC0-F1
#
_cell.length_a   1.000
_cell.length_b   1.000
_cell.length_c   1.000
_cell.angle_alpha   90.00
_cell.angle_beta   90.00
_cell.angle_gamma   90.00
#
_symmetry.space_group_name_H-M   'P 1'
#
loop_
_entity.id
_entity.type
_entity.pdbx_description
1 polymer ?
#
loop_
_entity_poly.entity_id
_entity_poly.type
_entity_poly.pdbx_seq_one_letter_code
_entity_poly.pdbx_strand_id
1 'polypeptide(L)'
;MPRFRDFAWIGPVRSKPKRTYDELKPLSTPEGDQTPYLINRILRDQKSSGSFKRFIKNFGANSGLFSSISIKEFGKYLDSPFRLDVILAKNPLSVDNVGYGVSQSLPVVVELFVRAHASWYAIQQPEIHLHPRAQAALGDIFYYFATKEKKKFLIETHSEYMVDRYRMNYRKRREDNNLHSQVLFFERTNGGNTVTSIGIDEGGKYSENQPKSFQDFFLKENLSLLELE
;
A
#
# COMPACT_ATOMS: atom_id res chain seq x y z
N MET A 1 13.01 -18.36 17.81
CA MET A 1 11.93 -17.64 17.09
C MET A 1 12.34 -16.19 16.92
N PRO A 2 12.29 -15.62 15.70
CA PRO A 2 12.54 -14.20 15.52
C PRO A 2 11.47 -13.40 16.28
N ARG A 3 11.88 -12.53 17.19
CA ARG A 3 10.98 -11.60 17.88
C ARG A 3 10.54 -10.54 16.86
N PHE A 4 9.31 -10.64 16.36
CA PHE A 4 8.65 -9.59 15.59
C PHE A 4 8.36 -8.39 16.51
N ARG A 5 9.39 -7.59 16.81
CA ARG A 5 9.20 -6.27 17.40
C ARG A 5 8.57 -5.40 16.31
N ASP A 6 7.33 -4.98 16.53
CA ASP A 6 6.49 -4.16 15.63
C ASP A 6 6.01 -4.85 14.33
N PHE A 7 5.04 -5.76 14.50
CA PHE A 7 4.27 -6.37 13.40
C PHE A 7 2.95 -5.62 13.18
N ALA A 8 2.61 -5.39 11.91
CA ALA A 8 1.33 -4.84 11.46
C ALA A 8 0.61 -5.88 10.60
N TRP A 9 -0.68 -6.09 10.85
CA TRP A 9 -1.54 -6.89 10.00
C TRP A 9 -2.60 -5.99 9.40
N ILE A 10 -2.72 -5.98 8.08
CA ILE A 10 -3.73 -5.19 7.34
C ILE A 10 -4.59 -6.17 6.53
N GLY A 11 -5.89 -6.20 6.86
CA GLY A 11 -6.86 -7.08 6.21
C GLY A 11 -7.23 -6.62 4.78
N PRO A 12 -7.99 -7.45 4.04
CA PRO A 12 -8.33 -7.20 2.63
C PRO A 12 -9.46 -6.17 2.47
N VAL A 13 -10.34 -6.05 3.46
CA VAL A 13 -11.41 -5.05 3.50
C VAL A 13 -11.08 -4.04 4.58
N ARG A 14 -11.02 -2.77 4.20
CA ARG A 14 -10.73 -1.66 5.11
C ARG A 14 -12.01 -1.04 5.59
N SER A 15 -11.94 -0.39 6.75
CA SER A 15 -13.12 0.14 7.40
C SER A 15 -13.81 1.21 6.57
N LYS A 16 -15.14 1.27 6.71
CA LYS A 16 -15.93 2.26 5.98
C LYS A 16 -15.67 3.65 6.55
N PRO A 17 -15.43 4.65 5.69
CA PRO A 17 -15.28 6.03 6.14
C PRO A 17 -16.55 6.53 6.84
N LYS A 18 -16.38 7.36 7.87
CA LYS A 18 -17.44 8.07 8.58
C LYS A 18 -17.43 9.54 8.21
N ARG A 19 -18.61 10.17 8.29
CA ARG A 19 -18.81 11.61 8.05
C ARG A 19 -18.13 12.48 9.12
N THR A 20 -18.11 12.01 10.37
CA THR A 20 -17.44 12.65 11.51
C THR A 20 -16.80 11.59 12.38
N TYR A 21 -15.72 11.97 13.06
CA TYR A 21 -14.96 11.14 13.98
C TYR A 21 -14.82 11.87 15.30
N ASP A 22 -14.93 11.13 16.40
CA ASP A 22 -14.85 11.63 17.78
C ASP A 22 -13.59 11.04 18.44
N GLU A 23 -12.87 11.77 19.29
CA GLU A 23 -11.49 11.44 19.67
C GLU A 23 -11.27 10.14 20.48
N LEU A 24 -12.32 9.35 20.75
CA LEU A 24 -12.15 8.03 21.35
C LEU A 24 -11.25 7.16 20.47
N LYS A 25 -10.01 6.96 20.95
CA LYS A 25 -8.95 6.24 20.25
C LYS A 25 -9.41 4.79 19.98
N PRO A 26 -9.68 4.41 18.72
CA PRO A 26 -9.89 3.00 18.43
C PRO A 26 -8.58 2.25 18.70
N LEU A 27 -8.70 1.01 19.17
CA LEU A 27 -7.59 0.07 19.15
C LEU A 27 -7.12 -0.09 17.69
N SER A 28 -5.84 -0.42 17.49
CA SER A 28 -5.34 -0.71 16.15
C SER A 28 -6.09 -1.92 15.59
N THR A 29 -6.87 -1.73 14.53
CA THR A 29 -7.60 -2.81 13.87
C THR A 29 -6.95 -3.18 12.54
N PRO A 30 -7.02 -4.45 12.10
CA PRO A 30 -6.65 -4.88 10.76
C PRO A 30 -7.27 -4.07 9.62
N GLU A 31 -8.48 -3.56 9.84
CA GLU A 31 -9.28 -2.81 8.89
C GLU A 31 -8.85 -1.33 8.82
N GLY A 32 -8.09 -0.85 9.80
CA GLY A 32 -7.52 0.49 9.81
C GLY A 32 -8.43 1.59 10.38
N ASP A 33 -9.30 1.27 11.34
CA ASP A 33 -10.21 2.25 11.99
C ASP A 33 -9.47 3.43 12.62
N GLN A 34 -8.23 3.21 13.04
CA GLN A 34 -7.36 4.24 13.60
C GLN A 34 -6.90 5.30 12.59
N THR A 35 -7.03 5.05 11.29
CA THR A 35 -6.41 5.86 10.23
C THR A 35 -6.77 7.35 10.31
N PRO A 36 -8.06 7.75 10.40
CA PRO A 36 -8.43 9.16 10.48
C PRO A 36 -7.87 9.86 11.72
N TYR A 37 -7.79 9.14 12.84
CA TYR A 37 -7.22 9.64 14.11
C TYR A 37 -5.70 9.81 14.02
N LEU A 38 -5.00 8.87 13.37
CA LEU A 38 -3.58 8.99 13.09
C LEU A 38 -3.30 10.21 12.20
N ILE A 39 -4.06 10.37 11.12
CA ILE A 39 -3.95 11.55 10.24
C ILE A 39 -4.12 12.84 11.05
N ASN A 40 -5.19 12.94 11.87
CA ASN A 40 -5.43 14.13 12.68
C ASN A 40 -4.25 14.43 13.62
N ARG A 41 -3.75 13.43 14.33
CA ARG A 41 -2.60 13.58 15.23
C ARG A 41 -1.33 14.03 14.50
N ILE A 42 -1.01 13.40 13.38
CA ILE A 42 0.20 13.73 12.59
C ILE A 42 0.10 15.15 12.03
N LEU A 43 -1.08 15.57 11.57
CA LEU A 43 -1.25 16.92 11.02
C LEU A 43 -1.14 18.03 12.07
N ARG A 44 -1.49 17.72 13.33
CA ARG A 44 -1.31 18.61 14.50
C ARG A 44 0.13 18.62 15.03
N ASP A 45 0.89 17.53 14.85
CA ASP A 45 2.30 17.47 15.24
C ASP A 45 3.19 18.24 14.25
N GLN A 46 3.74 19.38 14.71
CA GLN A 46 4.58 20.26 13.89
C GLN A 46 5.81 19.55 13.31
N LYS A 47 6.35 18.53 14.00
CA LYS A 47 7.56 17.82 13.55
C LYS A 47 7.28 16.91 12.36
N SER A 48 6.19 16.14 12.40
CA SER A 48 5.88 15.13 11.37
C SER A 48 4.93 15.62 10.26
N SER A 49 4.12 16.66 10.52
CA SER A 49 3.12 17.20 9.59
C SER A 49 3.69 17.57 8.22
N GLY A 50 4.88 18.21 8.17
CA GLY A 50 5.52 18.63 6.92
C GLY A 50 5.92 17.44 6.03
N SER A 51 6.61 16.44 6.59
CA SER A 51 6.99 15.22 5.88
C SER A 51 5.77 14.40 5.45
N PHE A 52 4.75 14.33 6.30
CA PHE A 52 3.53 13.57 6.02
C PHE A 52 2.73 14.19 4.87
N LYS A 53 2.52 15.51 4.88
CA LYS A 53 1.85 16.23 3.79
C LYS A 53 2.56 16.01 2.45
N ARG A 54 3.89 16.02 2.44
CA ARG A 54 4.68 15.76 1.23
C ARG A 54 4.52 14.31 0.76
N PHE A 55 4.62 13.35 1.67
CA PHE A 55 4.42 11.93 1.38
C PHE A 55 3.04 11.65 0.78
N ILE A 56 1.97 12.11 1.45
CA ILE A 56 0.59 11.92 1.01
C ILE A 56 0.33 12.62 -0.33
N LYS A 57 0.83 13.85 -0.52
CA LYS A 57 0.71 14.57 -1.80
C LYS A 57 1.38 13.80 -2.94
N ASN A 58 2.57 13.26 -2.71
CA ASN A 58 3.29 12.47 -3.71
C ASN A 58 2.55 11.18 -4.04
N PHE A 59 2.06 10.45 -3.03
CA PHE A 59 1.24 9.26 -3.26
C PHE A 59 -0.03 9.59 -4.04
N GLY A 60 -0.78 10.60 -3.62
CA GLY A 60 -2.00 11.05 -4.28
C GLY A 60 -1.76 11.41 -5.75
N ALA A 61 -0.69 12.15 -6.04
CA ALA A 61 -0.32 12.51 -7.41
C ALA A 61 0.09 11.30 -8.26
N ASN A 62 0.93 10.40 -7.74
CA ASN A 62 1.39 9.22 -8.46
C ASN A 62 0.25 8.23 -8.71
N SER A 63 -0.55 7.97 -7.68
CA SER A 63 -1.72 7.08 -7.75
C SER A 63 -2.85 7.67 -8.59
N GLY A 64 -2.98 8.99 -8.68
CA GLY A 64 -4.12 9.64 -9.32
C GLY A 64 -5.40 9.67 -8.46
N LEU A 65 -5.32 9.25 -7.19
CA LEU A 65 -6.48 9.13 -6.31
C LEU A 65 -6.93 10.44 -5.69
N PHE A 66 -6.00 11.36 -5.39
CA PHE A 66 -6.29 12.66 -4.77
C PHE A 66 -5.09 13.59 -4.85
N SER A 67 -5.28 14.88 -4.55
CA SER A 67 -4.18 15.86 -4.54
C SER A 67 -3.57 16.08 -3.15
N SER A 68 -4.38 15.99 -2.10
CA SER A 68 -3.94 16.05 -0.69
C SER A 68 -5.10 15.68 0.25
N ILE A 69 -4.86 15.72 1.55
CA ILE A 69 -5.86 15.52 2.60
C ILE A 69 -5.80 16.66 3.61
N SER A 70 -6.91 16.91 4.30
CA SER A 70 -7.03 17.92 5.34
C SER A 70 -8.01 17.48 6.43
N ILE A 71 -7.90 18.09 7.60
CA ILE A 71 -8.84 17.88 8.70
C ILE A 71 -9.67 19.14 8.87
N LYS A 72 -10.99 18.97 8.94
CA LYS A 72 -11.93 20.01 9.35
C LYS A 72 -12.37 19.74 10.78
N GLU A 73 -12.08 20.66 11.68
CA GLU A 73 -12.43 20.57 13.10
C GLU A 73 -13.77 21.27 13.35
N PHE A 74 -14.60 20.68 14.23
CA PHE A 74 -15.89 21.26 14.61
C PHE A 74 -15.89 21.87 16.01
N GLY A 75 -14.71 22.07 16.62
CA GLY A 75 -14.54 22.69 17.92
C GLY A 75 -13.09 23.08 18.19
N LYS A 76 -12.85 23.71 19.35
CA LYS A 76 -11.53 24.23 19.75
C LYS A 76 -10.77 23.28 20.68
N TYR A 77 -11.44 22.25 21.20
CA TYR A 77 -10.88 21.32 22.18
C TYR A 77 -10.31 20.10 21.48
N LEU A 78 -9.43 19.35 22.18
CA LEU A 78 -8.76 18.17 21.61
C LEU A 78 -9.77 17.07 21.24
N ASP A 79 -10.78 16.90 22.07
CA ASP A 79 -11.86 15.92 21.94
C ASP A 79 -12.97 16.33 20.97
N SER A 80 -12.83 17.49 20.32
CA SER A 80 -13.83 17.99 19.40
C SER A 80 -13.96 17.09 18.17
N PRO A 81 -15.20 16.83 17.71
CA PRO A 81 -15.41 16.07 16.48
C PRO A 81 -14.66 16.69 15.31
N PHE A 82 -14.17 15.83 14.42
CA PHE A 82 -13.48 16.25 13.21
C PHE A 82 -13.93 15.45 12.00
N ARG A 83 -13.63 15.98 10.82
CA ARG A 83 -13.87 15.32 9.53
C ARG A 83 -12.59 15.28 8.73
N LEU A 84 -12.35 14.13 8.10
CA LEU A 84 -11.27 13.94 7.14
C LEU A 84 -11.77 14.32 5.74
N ASP A 85 -11.17 15.34 5.17
CA ASP A 85 -11.42 15.79 3.81
C ASP A 85 -10.28 15.35 2.88
N VAL A 86 -10.64 14.88 1.70
CA VAL A 86 -9.74 14.56 0.58
C VAL A 86 -9.93 15.62 -0.49
N ILE A 87 -8.83 16.18 -0.99
CA ILE A 87 -8.86 17.25 -1.98
C ILE A 87 -8.74 16.67 -3.39
N LEU A 88 -9.80 16.82 -4.19
CA LEU A 88 -9.86 16.39 -5.59
C LEU A 88 -10.00 17.61 -6.49
N ALA A 89 -9.03 17.86 -7.37
CA ALA A 89 -9.04 19.02 -8.29
C ALA A 89 -9.39 20.36 -7.61
N LYS A 90 -8.83 20.59 -6.40
CA LYS A 90 -9.08 21.75 -5.50
C LYS A 90 -10.40 21.74 -4.72
N ASN A 91 -11.27 20.75 -4.91
CA ASN A 91 -12.50 20.61 -4.16
C ASN A 91 -12.28 19.70 -2.93
N PRO A 92 -12.45 20.20 -1.70
CA PRO A 92 -12.42 19.37 -0.51
C PRO A 92 -13.73 18.56 -0.42
N LEU A 93 -13.60 17.24 -0.42
CA LEU A 93 -14.70 16.31 -0.26
C LEU A 93 -14.47 15.47 0.99
N SER A 94 -15.52 15.25 1.76
CA SER A 94 -15.44 14.36 2.91
C SER A 94 -15.05 12.95 2.46
N VAL A 95 -14.26 12.24 3.26
CA VAL A 95 -13.74 10.90 2.91
C VAL A 95 -14.84 9.84 2.71
N ASP A 96 -16.05 10.05 3.24
CA ASP A 96 -17.23 9.24 2.96
C ASP A 96 -17.91 9.54 1.61
N ASN A 97 -17.55 10.65 0.97
CA ASN A 97 -18.07 11.09 -0.34
C ASN A 97 -17.05 10.89 -1.48
N VAL A 98 -15.97 10.14 -1.27
CA VAL A 98 -14.99 9.79 -2.32
C VAL A 98 -15.08 8.31 -2.69
N GLY A 99 -14.53 7.97 -3.86
CA GLY A 99 -14.52 6.59 -4.35
C GLY A 99 -13.77 5.64 -3.39
N TYR A 100 -14.23 4.39 -3.34
CA TYR A 100 -13.70 3.35 -2.45
C TYR A 100 -12.18 3.20 -2.51
N GLY A 101 -11.54 3.37 -3.67
CA GLY A 101 -10.09 3.28 -3.78
C GLY A 101 -9.32 4.26 -2.88
N VAL A 102 -9.87 5.46 -2.62
CA VAL A 102 -9.25 6.43 -1.70
C VAL A 102 -9.34 5.93 -0.26
N SER A 103 -10.52 5.56 0.21
CA SER A 103 -10.74 5.15 1.60
C SER A 103 -10.05 3.82 1.92
N GLN A 104 -9.89 2.93 0.95
CA GLN A 104 -9.21 1.64 1.13
C GLN A 104 -7.68 1.76 1.09
N SER A 105 -7.12 2.71 0.33
CA SER A 105 -5.67 2.89 0.24
C SER A 105 -5.08 3.70 1.40
N LEU A 106 -5.84 4.65 1.96
CA LEU A 106 -5.37 5.50 3.06
C LEU A 106 -4.86 4.73 4.28
N PRO A 107 -5.56 3.69 4.79
CA PRO A 107 -5.05 2.88 5.90
C PRO A 107 -3.70 2.26 5.62
N VAL A 108 -3.48 1.73 4.42
CA VAL A 108 -2.20 1.14 4.03
C VAL A 108 -1.10 2.20 4.09
N VAL A 109 -1.26 3.31 3.37
CA VAL A 109 -0.18 4.31 3.25
C VAL A 109 0.10 5.05 4.57
N VAL A 110 -0.92 5.29 5.40
CA VAL A 110 -0.75 5.92 6.70
C VAL A 110 -0.05 4.98 7.68
N GLU A 111 -0.43 3.70 7.71
CA GLU A 111 0.21 2.70 8.57
C GLU A 111 1.68 2.50 8.20
N LEU A 112 2.00 2.53 6.90
CA LEU A 112 3.38 2.53 6.42
C LEU A 112 4.14 3.78 6.88
N PHE A 113 3.53 4.95 6.90
CA PHE A 113 4.22 6.18 7.31
C PHE A 113 4.50 6.24 8.82
N VAL A 114 3.54 5.82 9.65
CA VAL A 114 3.58 6.04 11.11
C VAL A 114 4.50 5.09 11.84
N ARG A 115 4.59 3.84 11.38
CA ARG A 115 5.36 2.81 12.07
C ARG A 115 6.86 2.99 11.90
N ALA A 116 7.58 2.47 12.89
CA ALA A 116 9.02 2.60 13.01
C ALA A 116 9.80 1.94 11.85
N HIS A 117 11.09 2.29 11.80
CA HIS A 117 12.06 1.65 10.92
C HIS A 117 12.14 0.14 11.19
N ALA A 118 12.41 -0.64 10.15
CA ALA A 118 12.54 -2.10 10.22
C ALA A 118 11.31 -2.89 10.74
N SER A 119 10.12 -2.27 10.80
CA SER A 119 8.86 -2.95 11.13
C SER A 119 8.45 -3.99 10.08
N TRP A 120 7.63 -4.96 10.51
CA TRP A 120 7.06 -6.00 9.66
C TRP A 120 5.60 -5.74 9.34
N TYR A 121 5.19 -6.07 8.12
CA TYR A 121 3.82 -5.93 7.65
C TYR A 121 3.36 -7.21 6.96
N ALA A 122 2.18 -7.69 7.32
CA ALA A 122 1.37 -8.61 6.51
C ALA A 122 0.18 -7.84 5.95
N ILE A 123 0.06 -7.77 4.62
CA ILE A 123 -0.93 -6.95 3.95
C ILE A 123 -1.68 -7.81 2.94
N GLN A 124 -2.99 -7.94 3.11
CA GLN A 124 -3.82 -8.70 2.19
C GLN A 124 -4.44 -7.80 1.14
N GLN A 125 -4.25 -8.12 -0.13
CA GLN A 125 -4.91 -7.52 -1.29
C GLN A 125 -5.03 -5.99 -1.19
N PRO A 126 -3.91 -5.23 -1.04
CA PRO A 126 -3.96 -3.77 -0.93
C PRO A 126 -4.47 -3.07 -2.20
N GLU A 127 -4.59 -3.79 -3.30
CA GLU A 127 -5.06 -3.31 -4.60
C GLU A 127 -6.58 -3.27 -4.79
N ILE A 128 -7.38 -3.87 -3.89
CA ILE A 128 -8.81 -3.99 -4.11
C ILE A 128 -9.44 -2.60 -4.27
N HIS A 129 -10.30 -2.45 -5.29
CA HIS A 129 -10.95 -1.19 -5.69
C HIS A 129 -10.02 -0.10 -6.22
N LEU A 130 -8.73 -0.40 -6.46
CA LEU A 130 -7.80 0.51 -7.11
C LEU A 130 -7.74 0.27 -8.61
N HIS A 131 -7.69 1.36 -9.37
CA HIS A 131 -7.37 1.30 -10.80
C HIS A 131 -5.86 1.04 -11.01
N PRO A 132 -5.43 0.53 -12.18
CA PRO A 132 -4.03 0.11 -12.44
C PRO A 132 -2.95 1.10 -12.02
N ARG A 133 -3.14 2.40 -12.31
CA ARG A 133 -2.20 3.46 -11.90
C ARG A 133 -2.01 3.55 -10.38
N ALA A 134 -3.08 3.40 -9.60
CA ALA A 134 -2.99 3.42 -8.14
C ALA A 134 -2.33 2.15 -7.59
N GLN A 135 -2.59 0.99 -8.21
CA GLN A 135 -1.91 -0.26 -7.87
C GLN A 135 -0.39 -0.17 -8.12
N ALA A 136 0.01 0.40 -9.27
CA ALA A 136 1.42 0.67 -9.54
C ALA A 136 2.04 1.60 -8.48
N ALA A 137 1.36 2.67 -8.08
CA ALA A 137 1.85 3.58 -7.05
C ALA A 137 2.07 2.91 -5.68
N LEU A 138 1.32 1.86 -5.34
CA LEU A 138 1.62 1.04 -4.16
C LEU A 138 2.97 0.31 -4.30
N GLY A 139 3.28 -0.22 -5.50
CA GLY A 139 4.57 -0.84 -5.79
C GLY A 139 5.75 0.13 -5.60
N ASP A 140 5.58 1.41 -5.98
CA ASP A 140 6.57 2.47 -5.69
C ASP A 140 6.79 2.64 -4.18
N ILE A 141 5.70 2.69 -3.41
CA ILE A 141 5.74 2.90 -1.97
C ILE A 141 6.36 1.72 -1.23
N PHE A 142 5.96 0.48 -1.55
CA PHE A 142 6.53 -0.71 -0.93
C PHE A 142 8.03 -0.81 -1.17
N TYR A 143 8.47 -0.52 -2.40
CA TYR A 143 9.90 -0.47 -2.70
C TYR A 143 10.63 0.63 -1.92
N TYR A 144 10.04 1.83 -1.85
CA TYR A 144 10.61 2.95 -1.09
C TYR A 144 10.80 2.59 0.40
N PHE A 145 9.76 2.09 1.07
CA PHE A 145 9.84 1.76 2.49
C PHE A 145 10.73 0.54 2.76
N ALA A 146 10.76 -0.44 1.86
CA ALA A 146 11.65 -1.60 1.98
C ALA A 146 13.14 -1.19 1.91
N THR A 147 13.46 -0.21 1.05
CA THR A 147 14.85 0.21 0.82
C THR A 147 15.32 1.25 1.83
N LYS A 148 14.54 2.34 2.02
CA LYS A 148 14.91 3.49 2.85
C LYS A 148 14.66 3.25 4.34
N GLU A 149 13.58 2.55 4.66
CA GLU A 149 13.18 2.31 6.05
C GLU A 149 13.37 0.86 6.50
N LYS A 150 13.98 0.02 5.65
CA LYS A 150 14.25 -1.40 5.91
C LYS A 150 13.02 -2.18 6.39
N LYS A 151 11.83 -1.69 6.05
CA LYS A 151 10.55 -2.33 6.37
C LYS A 151 10.41 -3.63 5.61
N LYS A 152 9.78 -4.62 6.24
CA LYS A 152 9.66 -5.98 5.71
C LYS A 152 8.21 -6.29 5.43
N PHE A 153 7.95 -6.89 4.27
CA PHE A 153 6.61 -7.05 3.73
C PHE A 153 6.33 -8.50 3.39
N LEU A 154 5.14 -8.95 3.80
CA LEU A 154 4.45 -10.11 3.24
C LEU A 154 3.15 -9.57 2.64
N ILE A 155 3.09 -9.49 1.31
CA ILE A 155 1.95 -8.93 0.59
C ILE A 155 1.29 -10.03 -0.21
N GLU A 156 0.01 -10.27 0.06
CA GLU A 156 -0.84 -11.08 -0.81
C GLU A 156 -1.45 -10.15 -1.86
N THR A 157 -1.31 -10.48 -3.14
CA THR A 157 -1.81 -9.64 -4.22
C THR A 157 -2.01 -10.42 -5.51
N HIS A 158 -2.97 -9.95 -6.30
CA HIS A 158 -3.21 -10.34 -7.69
C HIS A 158 -2.87 -9.22 -8.69
N SER A 159 -2.26 -8.13 -8.22
CA SER A 159 -1.94 -6.98 -9.07
C SER A 159 -0.60 -7.13 -9.78
N GLU A 160 -0.65 -7.36 -11.10
CA GLU A 160 0.52 -7.28 -11.98
C GLU A 160 1.16 -5.90 -11.93
N TYR A 161 0.34 -4.84 -12.04
CA TYR A 161 0.79 -3.46 -12.05
C TYR A 161 1.63 -3.10 -10.82
N MET A 162 1.26 -3.64 -9.65
CA MET A 162 1.99 -3.42 -8.41
C MET A 162 3.33 -4.16 -8.38
N VAL A 163 3.31 -5.46 -8.72
CA VAL A 163 4.52 -6.28 -8.74
C VAL A 163 5.51 -5.78 -9.79
N ASP A 164 5.03 -5.41 -10.98
CA ASP A 164 5.85 -4.86 -12.06
C ASP A 164 6.44 -3.51 -11.69
N ARG A 165 5.66 -2.60 -11.10
CA ARG A 165 6.22 -1.32 -10.66
C ARG A 165 7.31 -1.51 -9.60
N TYR A 166 7.10 -2.44 -8.67
CA TYR A 166 8.10 -2.80 -7.67
C TYR A 166 9.39 -3.31 -8.34
N ARG A 167 9.27 -4.28 -9.26
CA ARG A 167 10.39 -4.84 -10.03
C ARG A 167 11.13 -3.81 -10.88
N MET A 168 10.41 -2.89 -11.51
CA MET A 168 11.00 -1.78 -12.27
C MET A 168 11.86 -0.88 -11.38
N ASN A 169 11.43 -0.61 -10.15
CA ASN A 169 12.21 0.16 -9.19
C ASN A 169 13.41 -0.62 -8.65
N TYR A 170 13.21 -1.92 -8.41
CA TYR A 170 14.28 -2.85 -8.03
C TYR A 170 15.43 -2.81 -9.04
N ARG A 171 15.12 -2.91 -10.34
CA ARG A 171 16.10 -2.79 -11.44
C ARG A 171 16.85 -1.46 -11.44
N LYS A 172 16.15 -0.34 -11.20
CA LYS A 172 16.71 1.02 -11.34
C LYS A 172 17.69 1.43 -10.25
N ARG A 173 17.73 0.74 -9.10
CA ARG A 173 18.51 1.18 -7.92
C ARG A 173 19.41 0.07 -7.36
N ARG A 174 20.11 -0.62 -8.28
CA ARG A 174 21.03 -1.74 -8.02
C ARG A 174 22.12 -1.44 -6.99
N GLU A 175 22.65 -0.21 -6.96
CA GLU A 175 23.96 0.05 -6.35
C GLU A 175 23.98 0.09 -4.81
N ASP A 176 22.82 -0.01 -4.12
CA ASP A 176 22.78 0.40 -2.71
C ASP A 176 21.84 -0.41 -1.80
N ASN A 177 21.33 -1.55 -2.24
CA ASN A 177 20.31 -2.28 -1.47
C ASN A 177 20.59 -3.79 -1.41
N ASN A 178 21.01 -4.27 -0.23
CA ASN A 178 20.93 -5.68 0.22
C ASN A 178 19.45 -6.14 0.40
N LEU A 179 18.57 -5.71 -0.50
CA LEU A 179 17.16 -6.05 -0.47
C LEU A 179 16.98 -7.39 -1.18
N HIS A 180 16.39 -8.37 -0.49
CA HIS A 180 16.01 -9.64 -1.09
C HIS A 180 14.50 -9.67 -1.27
N SER A 181 14.04 -9.91 -2.50
CA SER A 181 12.62 -9.94 -2.85
C SER A 181 12.33 -11.14 -3.73
N GLN A 182 11.17 -11.76 -3.49
CA GLN A 182 10.72 -12.94 -4.21
C GLN A 182 9.20 -12.93 -4.32
N VAL A 183 8.67 -13.64 -5.29
CA VAL A 183 7.25 -13.95 -5.43
C VAL A 183 7.03 -15.38 -4.95
N LEU A 184 6.01 -15.59 -4.12
CA LEU A 184 5.53 -16.92 -3.76
C LEU A 184 4.28 -17.18 -4.59
N PHE A 185 4.39 -18.07 -5.58
CA PHE A 185 3.28 -18.43 -6.45
C PHE A 185 2.58 -19.67 -5.91
N PHE A 186 1.26 -19.57 -5.74
CA PHE A 186 0.43 -20.64 -5.19
C PHE A 186 -0.38 -21.29 -6.31
N GLU A 187 -0.26 -22.60 -6.45
CA GLU A 187 -0.96 -23.37 -7.47
C GLU A 187 -1.77 -24.50 -6.86
N ARG A 188 -3.02 -24.64 -7.30
CA ARG A 188 -3.86 -25.76 -6.93
C ARG A 188 -3.58 -26.94 -7.85
N THR A 189 -3.18 -28.06 -7.26
CA THR A 189 -2.94 -29.34 -7.95
C THR A 189 -3.93 -30.39 -7.46
N ASN A 190 -3.97 -31.55 -8.12
CA ASN A 190 -4.80 -32.69 -7.68
C ASN A 190 -4.47 -33.17 -6.25
N GLY A 191 -3.25 -32.93 -5.77
CA GLY A 191 -2.79 -33.30 -4.42
C GLY A 191 -2.88 -32.18 -3.38
N GLY A 192 -3.44 -31.02 -3.72
CA GLY A 192 -3.52 -29.84 -2.85
C GLY A 192 -2.76 -28.63 -3.40
N ASN A 193 -2.52 -27.64 -2.56
CA ASN A 193 -1.80 -26.43 -2.97
C ASN A 193 -0.28 -26.61 -2.90
N THR A 194 0.38 -26.26 -3.98
CA THR A 194 1.85 -26.20 -4.09
C THR A 194 2.30 -24.74 -4.11
N VAL A 195 3.49 -24.47 -3.55
CA VAL A 195 4.08 -23.14 -3.51
C VAL A 195 5.42 -23.17 -4.22
N THR A 196 5.58 -22.30 -5.20
CA THR A 196 6.85 -22.09 -5.89
C THR A 196 7.42 -20.73 -5.52
N SER A 197 8.65 -20.70 -5.02
CA SER A 197 9.39 -19.45 -4.83
C SER A 197 10.05 -19.05 -6.14
N ILE A 198 9.75 -17.83 -6.59
CA ILE A 198 10.28 -17.22 -7.80
C ILE A 198 11.11 -16.01 -7.35
N GLY A 199 12.43 -16.13 -7.48
CA GLY A 199 13.34 -15.05 -7.14
C GLY A 199 13.22 -13.87 -8.11
N ILE A 200 13.49 -12.66 -7.62
CA ILE A 200 13.66 -11.47 -8.46
C ILE A 200 15.17 -11.19 -8.54
N ASP A 201 15.72 -11.25 -9.75
CA ASP A 201 17.14 -10.97 -9.96
C ASP A 201 17.46 -9.47 -9.85
N GLU A 202 18.75 -9.14 -9.85
CA GLU A 202 19.23 -7.75 -9.81
C GLU A 202 18.76 -6.90 -11.02
N GLY A 203 18.34 -7.54 -12.12
CA GLY A 203 17.73 -6.90 -13.29
C GLY A 203 16.22 -6.67 -13.14
N GLY A 204 15.61 -7.05 -12.01
CA GLY A 204 14.16 -7.03 -11.81
C GLY A 204 13.40 -8.10 -12.59
N LYS A 205 14.10 -9.05 -13.21
CA LYS A 205 13.50 -10.18 -13.93
C LYS A 205 13.19 -11.31 -12.94
N TYR A 206 12.19 -12.11 -13.29
CA TYR A 206 11.94 -13.35 -12.56
C TYR A 206 13.01 -14.38 -12.91
N SER A 207 13.32 -15.26 -11.95
CA SER A 207 14.20 -16.41 -12.19
C SER A 207 13.65 -17.31 -13.30
N GLU A 208 14.54 -17.93 -14.08
CA GLU A 208 14.18 -18.83 -15.18
C GLU A 208 13.37 -20.06 -14.71
N ASN A 209 13.58 -20.49 -13.47
CA ASN A 209 12.88 -21.62 -12.83
C ASN A 209 11.46 -21.24 -12.33
N GLN A 210 10.66 -20.59 -13.17
CA GLN A 210 9.27 -20.24 -12.89
C GLN A 210 8.30 -21.29 -13.51
N PRO A 211 7.18 -21.64 -12.84
CA PRO A 211 6.19 -22.56 -13.38
C PRO A 211 5.62 -22.07 -14.72
N LYS A 212 5.31 -22.99 -15.64
CA LYS A 212 4.68 -22.63 -16.93
C LYS A 212 3.37 -21.89 -16.75
N SER A 213 2.56 -22.30 -15.78
CA SER A 213 1.32 -21.63 -15.38
C SER A 213 1.52 -20.16 -14.98
N PHE A 214 2.62 -19.83 -14.31
CA PHE A 214 2.98 -18.44 -14.01
C PHE A 214 3.30 -17.67 -15.30
N GLN A 215 4.06 -18.26 -16.22
CA GLN A 215 4.34 -17.65 -17.53
C GLN A 215 3.06 -17.48 -18.35
N ASP A 216 2.21 -18.50 -18.40
CA ASP A 216 0.97 -18.47 -19.15
C ASP A 216 0.00 -17.43 -18.60
N PHE A 217 -0.13 -17.34 -17.27
CA PHE A 217 -1.00 -16.37 -16.61
C PHE A 217 -0.53 -14.93 -16.85
N PHE A 218 0.76 -14.64 -16.65
CA PHE A 218 1.28 -13.26 -16.66
C PHE A 218 1.81 -12.79 -18.03
N LEU A 219 2.39 -13.69 -18.85
CA LEU A 219 3.04 -13.34 -20.12
C LEU A 219 2.15 -13.65 -21.34
N LYS A 220 1.42 -14.77 -21.33
CA LYS A 220 0.69 -15.22 -22.52
C LYS A 220 -0.59 -14.43 -22.77
N GLU A 221 -1.30 -13.98 -21.73
CA GLU A 221 -2.48 -13.10 -21.94
C GLU A 221 -2.09 -11.78 -22.62
N ASN A 222 -0.99 -11.14 -22.17
CA ASN A 222 -0.49 -9.89 -22.75
C ASN A 222 0.03 -10.07 -24.20
N LEU A 223 0.68 -11.20 -24.50
CA LEU A 223 1.16 -11.51 -25.86
C LEU A 223 0.02 -11.91 -26.81
N SER A 224 -1.00 -12.61 -26.30
CA SER A 224 -2.19 -12.99 -27.09
C SER A 224 -3.00 -11.77 -27.53
N LEU A 225 -2.97 -10.69 -26.75
CA LEU A 225 -3.55 -9.40 -27.12
C LEU A 225 -2.75 -8.64 -28.20
N LEU A 226 -1.50 -9.03 -28.45
CA LEU A 226 -0.61 -8.38 -29.43
C LEU A 226 -0.55 -9.13 -30.77
N GLU A 227 -1.30 -10.23 -30.95
CA GLU A 227 -1.30 -11.08 -32.16
C GLU A 227 0.11 -11.49 -32.65
N LEU A 228 1.06 -11.64 -31.73
CA LEU A 228 2.39 -12.16 -32.05
C LEU A 228 2.42 -13.65 -31.73
N GLU A 229 2.17 -14.47 -32.76
CA GLU A 229 2.43 -15.93 -32.77
C GLU A 229 3.93 -16.25 -32.87
#